data_AF-A0A2N2NFD3-F1
#
_entry.id   AF-A0A2N2NFD3-F1
#
_cell.length_a   1.000
_cell.length_b   1.000
_cell.length_c   1.000
_cell.angle_alpha   90.00
_cell.angle_beta   90.00
_cell.angle_gamma   90.00
#
_symmetry.space_group_name_H-M   'P 1'
#
loop_
_entity.id
_entity.type
_entity.pdbx_description
1 polymer ?
#
loop_
_entity_poly.entity_id
_entity_poly.type
_entity_poly.pdbx_seq_one_letter_code
_entity_poly.pdbx_strand_id
1 'polypeptide(L)'
;MFNKNFARIILGTILIISLVVIVLFSVPSLRERVLWRVDQWKIQIDYALNPPEAVVFVPDAGQIQFTPIPQASPTITPQPSLTISIDTHIDTPTPTLEPTPLPSVFNLDGIRYQDQHGLWNYCAPATLAMQLSFWGWEGDRMDTGVVLKPFEKDKNVMLYEMANYVIDHTEYQAITRSGGNITLLKKLIANGLPVLVEKGVFIRDVNGKVSWMGHYAVLNGYDDAKQEFLTQDSYFRLDYPVSYEDLLSQWRSFNYTFMVIFTADLESKLINVLGDYADNRNADQIAYQNANQEIYTTQGNDLFYAWFNRGTSMVQLQDYAGAAESYDQAFLVYSQLPEKDRPWRMMWYQTGPYFAYYYSGRYQDVINLATLTIDSASEPYLEESFYWRAQAYVALGYTQNAIEDLKKSLEYHPNFIPGVELMKQLGYIP
;
A
#
# COMPACT_ATOMS: atom_id res chain seq x y z
N MET A 1 24.77 -62.46 -9.26
CA MET A 1 24.05 -62.29 -10.53
C MET A 1 22.92 -61.29 -10.30
N PHE A 2 23.03 -60.07 -10.82
CA PHE A 2 21.87 -59.16 -10.85
C PHE A 2 20.78 -59.81 -11.71
N ASN A 3 19.58 -59.94 -11.16
CA ASN A 3 18.45 -60.58 -11.83
C ASN A 3 18.14 -59.79 -13.11
N LYS A 4 18.32 -60.39 -14.29
CA LYS A 4 18.16 -59.72 -15.60
C LYS A 4 16.78 -59.05 -15.75
N ASN A 5 15.77 -59.55 -15.05
CA ASN A 5 14.43 -58.97 -15.01
C ASN A 5 14.39 -57.65 -14.24
N PHE A 6 15.16 -57.52 -13.15
CA PHE A 6 15.27 -56.29 -12.38
C PHE A 6 15.98 -55.18 -13.18
N ALA A 7 17.05 -55.52 -13.89
CA ALA A 7 17.74 -54.57 -14.77
C ALA A 7 16.84 -54.07 -15.91
N ARG A 8 16.02 -54.94 -16.51
CA ARG A 8 15.05 -54.56 -17.56
C ARG A 8 13.92 -53.67 -17.03
N ILE A 9 13.43 -53.95 -15.82
CA ILE A 9 12.42 -53.11 -15.17
C ILE A 9 13.00 -51.73 -14.90
N ILE A 10 14.21 -51.63 -14.33
CA ILE A 10 14.88 -50.34 -14.10
C ILE A 10 15.06 -49.58 -15.43
N LEU A 11 15.57 -50.24 -16.47
CA LEU A 11 15.79 -49.59 -17.76
C LEU A 11 14.48 -49.11 -18.39
N GLY A 12 13.41 -49.91 -18.30
CA GLY A 12 12.08 -49.53 -18.77
C GLY A 12 11.51 -48.33 -18.01
N THR A 13 11.65 -48.31 -16.68
CA THR A 13 11.22 -47.19 -15.85
C THR A 13 11.98 -45.91 -16.17
N ILE A 14 13.31 -45.99 -16.33
CA ILE A 14 14.14 -44.83 -16.72
C ILE A 14 13.66 -44.29 -18.07
N LEU A 15 13.42 -45.18 -19.05
CA LEU A 15 13.01 -44.78 -20.40
C LEU A 15 11.63 -44.11 -20.40
N ILE A 16 10.69 -44.61 -19.60
CA ILE A 16 9.37 -43.98 -19.39
C ILE A 16 9.52 -42.60 -18.73
N ILE A 17 10.31 -42.48 -17.66
CA ILE A 17 10.54 -41.20 -16.98
C ILE A 17 11.19 -40.20 -17.95
N SER A 18 12.21 -40.61 -18.70
CA SER A 18 12.84 -39.76 -19.71
C SER A 18 11.84 -39.31 -20.77
N LEU A 19 10.96 -40.19 -21.24
CA LEU A 19 9.93 -39.83 -22.21
C LEU A 19 8.91 -38.83 -21.64
N VAL A 20 8.50 -39.02 -20.38
CA VAL A 20 7.62 -38.07 -19.67
C VAL A 20 8.30 -36.71 -19.52
N VAL A 21 9.57 -36.68 -19.12
CA VAL A 21 10.35 -35.43 -19.01
C VAL A 21 10.46 -34.74 -20.38
N ILE A 22 10.77 -35.48 -21.44
CA ILE A 22 10.84 -34.94 -22.80
C ILE A 22 9.49 -34.33 -23.20
N VAL A 23 8.37 -35.03 -23.00
CA VAL A 23 7.03 -34.50 -23.32
C VAL A 23 6.70 -33.24 -22.51
N LEU A 24 6.97 -33.25 -21.20
CA LEU A 24 6.72 -32.10 -20.34
C LEU A 24 7.52 -30.86 -20.76
N PHE A 25 8.78 -31.04 -21.19
CA PHE A 25 9.64 -29.91 -21.59
C PHE A 25 9.53 -29.53 -23.08
N SER A 26 8.95 -30.39 -23.92
CA SER A 26 8.71 -30.11 -25.35
C SER A 26 7.43 -29.31 -25.60
N VAL A 27 6.46 -29.36 -24.68
CA VAL A 27 5.20 -28.60 -24.77
C VAL A 27 5.31 -27.37 -23.87
N PRO A 28 5.39 -26.13 -24.42
CA PRO A 28 5.61 -24.92 -23.63
C PRO A 28 4.62 -24.74 -22.46
N SER A 29 3.33 -25.01 -22.70
CA SER A 29 2.29 -24.88 -21.67
C SER A 29 2.41 -25.90 -20.53
N LEU A 30 2.92 -27.11 -20.80
CA LEU A 30 3.20 -28.09 -19.75
C LEU A 30 4.47 -27.71 -18.99
N ARG A 31 5.52 -27.29 -19.72
CA ARG A 31 6.77 -26.81 -19.15
C ARG A 31 6.53 -25.67 -18.17
N GLU A 32 5.76 -24.66 -18.56
CA GLU A 32 5.42 -23.50 -17.72
C GLU A 32 4.66 -23.93 -16.46
N ARG A 33 3.67 -24.83 -16.58
CA ARG A 33 2.94 -25.36 -15.41
C ARG A 33 3.84 -26.13 -14.44
N VAL A 34 4.79 -26.92 -14.97
CA VAL A 34 5.75 -27.67 -14.15
C VAL A 34 6.73 -26.73 -13.48
N LEU A 35 7.34 -25.81 -14.22
CA LEU A 35 8.27 -24.82 -13.67
C LEU A 35 7.59 -23.97 -12.61
N TRP A 36 6.35 -23.54 -12.85
CA TRP A 36 5.54 -22.83 -11.86
C TRP A 36 5.38 -23.65 -10.58
N ARG A 37 4.98 -24.93 -10.66
CA ARG A 37 4.87 -25.79 -9.48
C ARG A 37 6.21 -25.95 -8.74
N VAL A 38 7.31 -26.05 -9.47
CA VAL A 38 8.66 -26.15 -8.90
C VAL A 38 9.03 -24.87 -8.17
N ASP A 39 8.78 -23.69 -8.74
CA ASP A 39 9.09 -22.42 -8.10
C ASP A 39 8.22 -22.18 -6.86
N GLN A 40 6.95 -22.57 -6.91
CA GLN A 40 6.08 -22.58 -5.73
C GLN A 40 6.63 -23.46 -4.60
N TRP A 41 7.12 -24.66 -4.93
CA TRP A 41 7.75 -25.53 -3.93
C TRP A 41 9.05 -24.95 -3.39
N LYS A 42 9.87 -24.30 -4.22
CA LYS A 42 11.08 -23.62 -3.75
C LYS A 42 10.73 -22.53 -2.73
N ILE A 43 9.77 -21.68 -3.03
CA ILE A 43 9.33 -20.60 -2.12
C ILE A 43 8.73 -21.18 -0.83
N GLN A 44 7.92 -22.24 -0.93
CA GLN A 44 7.37 -22.91 0.25
C GLN A 44 8.46 -23.51 1.13
N ILE A 45 9.49 -24.14 0.54
CA ILE A 45 10.63 -24.68 1.27
C ILE A 45 11.43 -23.56 1.92
N ASP A 46 11.72 -22.49 1.18
CA ASP A 46 12.44 -21.33 1.67
C ASP A 46 11.74 -20.71 2.89
N TYR A 47 10.44 -20.40 2.81
CA TYR A 47 9.68 -19.89 3.95
C TYR A 47 9.44 -20.90 5.08
N ALA A 48 9.53 -22.20 4.81
CA ALA A 48 9.48 -23.21 5.86
C ALA A 48 10.81 -23.28 6.64
N LEU A 49 11.94 -23.01 5.99
CA LEU A 49 13.27 -23.01 6.59
C LEU A 49 13.61 -21.64 7.21
N ASN A 50 13.17 -20.57 6.55
CA ASN A 50 13.42 -19.17 6.87
C ASN A 50 12.08 -18.41 6.96
N PRO A 51 11.29 -18.61 8.03
CA PRO A 51 9.99 -17.95 8.17
C PRO A 51 10.18 -16.43 8.31
N PRO A 52 9.66 -15.61 7.38
CA PRO A 52 9.85 -14.15 7.42
C PRO A 52 9.22 -13.53 8.66
N GLU A 53 8.13 -14.12 9.15
CA GLU A 53 7.48 -13.70 10.39
C GLU A 53 8.35 -13.85 11.66
N ALA A 54 9.41 -14.65 11.63
CA ALA A 54 10.28 -14.87 12.79
C ALA A 54 11.28 -13.73 13.00
N VAL A 55 11.61 -12.97 11.95
CA VAL A 55 12.61 -11.90 12.03
C VAL A 55 11.95 -10.57 12.41
N VAL A 56 12.60 -9.82 13.29
CA VAL A 56 12.10 -8.53 13.78
C VAL A 56 13.13 -7.45 13.55
N PHE A 57 12.66 -6.28 13.11
CA PHE A 57 13.48 -5.08 13.06
C PHE A 57 13.56 -4.47 14.46
N VAL A 58 14.77 -4.15 14.92
CA VAL A 58 15.00 -3.40 16.15
C VAL A 58 15.75 -2.12 15.76
N PRO A 59 15.10 -0.96 15.80
CA PRO A 59 15.73 0.31 15.45
C PRO A 59 16.84 0.68 16.44
N ASP A 60 17.97 1.23 15.93
CA ASP A 60 19.03 1.77 16.77
C ASP A 60 18.70 3.22 17.17
N ALA A 61 17.94 3.36 18.26
CA ALA A 61 17.63 4.67 18.85
C ALA A 61 18.86 5.35 19.52
N GLY A 62 20.05 4.75 19.46
CA GLY A 62 21.20 5.04 20.33
C GLY A 62 22.23 6.07 19.84
N GLN A 63 22.00 6.80 18.75
CA GLN A 63 22.98 7.79 18.23
C GLN A 63 22.30 9.09 17.74
N ILE A 64 21.51 9.76 18.58
CA ILE A 64 21.20 11.19 18.35
C ILE A 64 21.65 12.00 19.55
N GLN A 65 22.81 12.66 19.41
CA GLN A 65 23.16 13.78 20.25
C GLN A 65 22.29 14.96 19.82
N PHE A 66 21.14 15.10 20.47
CA PHE A 66 20.27 16.25 20.31
C PHE A 66 21.06 17.51 20.63
N THR A 67 21.25 18.39 19.65
CA THR A 67 21.41 19.81 19.95
C THR A 67 19.99 20.33 20.13
N PRO A 68 19.55 20.62 21.37
CA PRO A 68 18.21 21.15 21.58
C PRO A 68 18.11 22.51 20.87
N ILE A 69 17.29 22.58 19.84
CA ILE A 69 16.78 23.85 19.35
C ILE A 69 15.79 24.33 20.43
N PRO A 70 15.89 25.57 20.93
CA PRO A 70 14.98 26.05 21.96
C PRO A 70 13.53 25.98 21.47
N GLN A 71 12.74 25.10 22.09
CA GLN A 71 11.30 25.06 21.95
C GLN A 71 10.75 26.32 22.63
N ALA A 72 10.43 27.34 21.84
CA ALA A 72 9.66 28.47 22.32
C ALA A 72 8.21 28.00 22.53
N SER A 73 7.83 27.76 23.78
CA SER A 73 6.43 27.69 24.17
C SER A 73 5.76 29.02 23.82
N PRO A 74 4.67 29.04 23.02
CA PRO A 74 3.93 30.28 22.79
C PRO A 74 3.30 30.73 24.11
N THR A 75 3.89 31.75 24.74
CA THR A 75 3.25 32.47 25.84
C THR A 75 2.20 33.38 25.22
N ILE A 76 0.94 32.95 25.29
CA ILE A 76 -0.20 33.76 24.85
C ILE A 76 -0.30 34.94 25.82
N THR A 77 0.14 36.11 25.37
CA THR A 77 -0.08 37.37 26.09
C THR A 77 -1.45 37.90 25.66
N PRO A 78 -2.42 38.10 26.56
CA PRO A 78 -3.72 38.64 26.18
C PRO A 78 -3.54 40.10 25.75
N GLN A 79 -3.71 40.36 24.45
CA GLN A 79 -3.77 41.72 23.91
C GLN A 79 -5.15 42.32 24.22
N PRO A 80 -5.24 43.57 24.71
CA PRO A 80 -6.52 44.21 24.97
C PRO A 80 -7.30 44.39 23.66
N SER A 81 -8.51 43.86 23.63
CA SER A 81 -9.47 44.03 22.55
C SER A 81 -9.93 45.48 22.49
N LEU A 82 -9.85 46.10 21.32
CA LEU A 82 -10.46 47.40 21.04
C LEU A 82 -11.97 47.17 20.83
N THR A 83 -12.79 47.66 21.77
CA THR A 83 -14.24 47.69 21.63
C THR A 83 -14.62 48.71 20.55
N ILE A 84 -14.85 48.24 19.33
CA ILE A 84 -15.54 49.01 18.29
C ILE A 84 -17.05 48.78 18.53
N SER A 85 -17.78 49.84 18.90
CA SER A 85 -19.25 49.81 18.83
C SER A 85 -19.65 49.79 17.36
N ILE A 86 -20.15 48.64 16.90
CA ILE A 86 -20.77 48.49 15.58
C ILE A 86 -22.27 48.77 15.76
N ASP A 87 -22.77 49.67 14.92
CA ASP A 87 -24.19 50.00 14.79
C ASP A 87 -24.99 48.72 14.47
N THR A 88 -26.06 48.48 15.22
CA THR A 88 -26.87 47.27 15.11
C THR A 88 -27.65 47.24 13.79
N HIS A 89 -27.03 46.72 12.74
CA HIS A 89 -27.76 46.17 11.62
C HIS A 89 -28.35 44.82 12.05
N ILE A 90 -29.68 44.71 11.99
CA ILE A 90 -30.40 43.45 12.19
C ILE A 90 -30.14 42.60 10.95
N ASP A 91 -29.08 41.78 10.99
CA ASP A 91 -28.90 40.71 10.03
C ASP A 91 -30.00 39.68 10.27
N THR A 92 -30.91 39.61 9.30
CA THR A 92 -31.91 38.53 9.25
C THR A 92 -31.15 37.23 9.02
N PRO A 93 -31.31 36.19 9.87
CA PRO A 93 -30.60 34.93 9.67
C PRO A 93 -31.04 34.35 8.32
N THR A 94 -30.10 34.30 7.37
CA THR A 94 -30.26 33.50 6.16
C THR A 94 -30.52 32.06 6.60
N PRO A 95 -31.59 31.39 6.15
CA PRO A 95 -31.87 30.02 6.53
C PRO A 95 -30.69 29.14 6.12
N THR A 96 -29.95 28.63 7.10
CA THR A 96 -28.97 27.57 6.89
C THR A 96 -29.76 26.35 6.44
N LEU A 97 -29.62 25.97 5.17
CA LEU A 97 -30.19 24.73 4.66
C LEU A 97 -29.64 23.59 5.52
N GLU A 98 -30.53 22.89 6.22
CA GLU A 98 -30.17 21.70 6.97
C GLU A 98 -29.59 20.67 5.98
N PRO A 99 -28.42 20.05 6.26
CA PRO A 99 -27.80 19.13 5.33
C PRO A 99 -28.79 18.03 4.96
N THR A 100 -29.01 17.80 3.67
CA THR A 100 -29.87 16.70 3.24
C THR A 100 -29.33 15.40 3.83
N PRO A 101 -30.13 14.64 4.60
CA PRO A 101 -29.67 13.41 5.21
C PRO A 101 -29.28 12.41 4.10
N LEU A 102 -28.18 11.68 4.30
CA LEU A 102 -27.77 10.64 3.37
C LEU A 102 -28.85 9.56 3.30
N PRO A 103 -29.13 8.99 2.11
CA PRO A 103 -30.00 7.83 2.00
C PRO A 103 -29.40 6.67 2.80
N SER A 104 -30.25 5.84 3.44
CA SER A 104 -29.79 4.71 4.25
C SER A 104 -29.28 3.52 3.42
N VAL A 105 -29.62 3.47 2.13
CA VAL A 105 -29.13 2.50 1.15
C VAL A 105 -28.89 3.23 -0.15
N PHE A 106 -27.75 3.00 -0.79
CA PHE A 106 -27.41 3.60 -2.07
C PHE A 106 -26.41 2.73 -2.83
N ASN A 107 -26.53 2.65 -4.15
CA ASN A 107 -25.57 1.98 -5.02
C ASN A 107 -25.40 2.73 -6.34
N LEU A 108 -24.18 2.68 -6.85
CA LEU A 108 -23.79 3.15 -8.18
C LEU A 108 -23.58 1.93 -9.07
N ASP A 109 -24.33 1.88 -10.16
CA ASP A 109 -24.16 0.87 -11.21
C ASP A 109 -23.17 1.38 -12.28
N GLY A 110 -22.72 0.50 -13.17
CA GLY A 110 -21.89 0.87 -14.33
C GLY A 110 -20.41 0.51 -14.23
N ILE A 111 -19.94 -0.04 -13.10
CA ILE A 111 -18.61 -0.63 -13.01
C ILE A 111 -18.60 -1.98 -13.74
N ARG A 112 -17.70 -2.13 -14.72
CA ARG A 112 -17.42 -3.40 -15.38
C ARG A 112 -16.46 -4.21 -14.50
N TYR A 113 -16.95 -5.33 -13.98
CA TYR A 113 -16.16 -6.22 -13.13
C TYR A 113 -14.96 -6.85 -13.85
N GLN A 114 -13.82 -6.90 -13.17
CA GLN A 114 -12.60 -7.55 -13.63
C GLN A 114 -11.91 -8.23 -12.45
N ASP A 115 -11.74 -9.55 -12.52
CA ASP A 115 -10.95 -10.28 -11.53
C ASP A 115 -9.43 -10.07 -11.76
N GLN A 116 -8.59 -10.58 -10.86
CA GLN A 116 -7.13 -10.66 -11.03
C GLN A 116 -6.64 -12.08 -11.39
N HIS A 117 -7.54 -13.05 -11.48
CA HIS A 117 -7.20 -14.46 -11.65
C HIS A 117 -6.47 -14.71 -12.98
N GLY A 118 -5.45 -15.57 -12.90
CA GLY A 118 -4.56 -15.87 -14.01
C GLY A 118 -3.41 -14.89 -14.20
N LEU A 119 -3.32 -13.83 -13.37
CA LEU A 119 -2.26 -12.82 -13.39
C LEU A 119 -1.67 -12.64 -11.99
N TRP A 120 -0.36 -12.40 -11.92
CA TRP A 120 0.38 -12.37 -10.68
C TRP A 120 0.41 -10.98 -10.04
N ASN A 121 -0.07 -10.84 -8.79
CA ASN A 121 -0.14 -9.56 -8.07
C ASN A 121 -0.86 -8.44 -8.85
N TYR A 122 -1.98 -8.79 -9.51
CA TYR A 122 -2.75 -7.88 -10.38
C TYR A 122 -3.91 -7.16 -9.68
N CYS A 123 -3.95 -7.14 -8.34
CA CYS A 123 -5.03 -6.51 -7.59
C CYS A 123 -5.17 -5.01 -7.90
N ALA A 124 -4.07 -4.26 -7.91
CA ALA A 124 -4.06 -2.83 -8.23
C ALA A 124 -4.48 -2.55 -9.69
N PRO A 125 -3.84 -3.13 -10.73
CA PRO A 125 -4.26 -2.93 -12.11
C PRO A 125 -5.74 -3.27 -12.36
N ALA A 126 -6.23 -4.40 -11.84
CA ALA A 126 -7.61 -4.82 -12.01
C ALA A 126 -8.59 -3.87 -11.28
N THR A 127 -8.26 -3.45 -10.05
CA THR A 127 -9.12 -2.55 -9.28
C THR A 127 -9.18 -1.15 -9.90
N LEU A 128 -8.05 -0.63 -10.41
CA LEU A 128 -8.03 0.63 -11.15
C LEU A 128 -8.87 0.55 -12.42
N ALA A 129 -8.73 -0.53 -13.20
CA ALA A 129 -9.52 -0.74 -14.42
C ALA A 129 -11.03 -0.80 -14.13
N MET A 130 -11.43 -1.44 -13.02
CA MET A 130 -12.82 -1.41 -12.55
C MET A 130 -13.28 0.02 -12.23
N GLN A 131 -12.52 0.81 -11.47
CA GLN A 131 -12.93 2.18 -11.14
C GLN A 131 -13.00 3.09 -12.37
N LEU A 132 -12.05 2.97 -13.30
CA LEU A 132 -12.05 3.72 -14.56
C LEU A 132 -13.26 3.38 -15.44
N SER A 133 -13.69 2.12 -15.45
CA SER A 133 -14.84 1.68 -16.25
C SER A 133 -16.16 2.37 -15.86
N PHE A 134 -16.29 2.82 -14.60
CA PHE A 134 -17.45 3.61 -14.16
C PHE A 134 -17.61 4.91 -14.97
N TRP A 135 -16.50 5.51 -15.38
CA TRP A 135 -16.47 6.75 -16.16
C TRP A 135 -16.58 6.53 -17.67
N GLY A 136 -16.75 5.27 -18.11
CA GLY A 136 -16.80 4.91 -19.53
C GLY A 136 -15.44 4.66 -20.17
N TRP A 137 -14.38 4.50 -19.36
CA TRP A 137 -13.09 4.06 -19.90
C TRP A 137 -13.17 2.64 -20.46
N GLU A 138 -12.73 2.46 -21.71
CA GLU A 138 -12.96 1.22 -22.45
C GLU A 138 -11.89 0.14 -22.24
N GLY A 139 -10.77 0.45 -21.60
CA GLY A 139 -9.68 -0.52 -21.39
C GLY A 139 -9.94 -1.54 -20.27
N ASP A 140 -8.96 -2.42 -20.04
CA ASP A 140 -9.02 -3.48 -19.05
C ASP A 140 -7.78 -3.55 -18.14
N ARG A 141 -7.75 -4.56 -17.26
CA ARG A 141 -6.67 -4.82 -16.31
C ARG A 141 -5.30 -5.00 -16.97
N MET A 142 -5.24 -5.42 -18.23
CA MET A 142 -4.00 -5.58 -18.98
C MET A 142 -3.49 -4.22 -19.48
N ASP A 143 -4.38 -3.32 -19.87
CA ASP A 143 -4.00 -1.95 -20.28
C ASP A 143 -3.41 -1.18 -19.10
N THR A 144 -4.04 -1.24 -17.91
CA THR A 144 -3.46 -0.65 -16.69
C THR A 144 -2.20 -1.39 -16.25
N GLY A 145 -2.19 -2.72 -16.37
CA GLY A 145 -1.10 -3.57 -15.89
C GLY A 145 0.23 -3.38 -16.63
N VAL A 146 0.21 -3.10 -17.93
CA VAL A 146 1.43 -2.84 -18.71
C VAL A 146 2.20 -1.61 -18.20
N VAL A 147 1.48 -0.61 -17.69
CA VAL A 147 2.09 0.63 -17.17
C VAL A 147 2.42 0.51 -15.70
N LEU A 148 1.45 0.09 -14.88
CA LEU A 148 1.59 0.03 -13.43
C LEU A 148 2.52 -1.07 -12.96
N LYS A 149 2.64 -2.15 -13.74
CA LYS A 149 3.36 -3.34 -13.34
C LYS A 149 4.28 -3.81 -14.47
N PRO A 150 5.28 -3.00 -14.85
CA PRO A 150 6.15 -3.27 -16.00
C PRO A 150 6.96 -4.56 -15.83
N PHE A 151 7.10 -5.05 -14.59
CA PHE A 151 7.74 -6.30 -14.26
C PHE A 151 6.77 -7.34 -13.69
N GLU A 152 6.69 -8.51 -14.33
CA GLU A 152 5.66 -9.53 -14.03
C GLU A 152 5.72 -10.08 -12.59
N LYS A 153 6.87 -10.02 -11.93
CA LYS A 153 7.01 -10.53 -10.55
C LYS A 153 7.04 -9.46 -9.47
N ASP A 154 6.84 -8.20 -9.85
CA ASP A 154 6.64 -7.09 -8.92
C ASP A 154 5.57 -7.45 -7.88
N LYS A 155 5.86 -7.11 -6.62
CA LYS A 155 5.06 -7.47 -5.45
C LYS A 155 3.95 -6.46 -5.17
N ASN A 156 4.09 -5.20 -5.59
CA ASN A 156 3.16 -4.16 -5.23
C ASN A 156 3.04 -3.07 -6.29
N VAL A 157 1.89 -2.40 -6.34
CA VAL A 157 1.71 -1.11 -7.00
C VAL A 157 1.15 -0.18 -5.95
N MET A 158 1.79 0.96 -5.73
CA MET A 158 1.38 1.93 -4.74
C MET A 158 0.15 2.71 -5.20
N LEU A 159 -0.69 3.15 -4.26
CA LEU A 159 -1.89 3.93 -4.58
C LEU A 159 -1.60 5.22 -5.37
N TYR A 160 -0.47 5.89 -5.10
CA TYR A 160 -0.10 7.10 -5.84
C TYR A 160 0.30 6.79 -7.29
N GLU A 161 0.82 5.60 -7.59
CA GLU A 161 1.14 5.19 -8.96
C GLU A 161 -0.15 4.98 -9.76
N MET A 162 -1.20 4.44 -9.14
CA MET A 162 -2.53 4.41 -9.74
C MET A 162 -3.08 5.82 -9.99
N ALA A 163 -2.78 6.79 -9.11
CA ALA A 163 -3.22 8.18 -9.30
C ALA A 163 -2.53 8.81 -10.49
N ASN A 164 -1.21 8.62 -10.57
CA ASN A 164 -0.39 9.09 -11.67
C ASN A 164 -0.84 8.44 -12.99
N TYR A 165 -1.16 7.14 -13.00
CA TYR A 165 -1.72 6.49 -14.19
C TYR A 165 -2.96 7.23 -14.70
N VAL A 166 -3.90 7.56 -13.81
CA VAL A 166 -5.12 8.28 -14.19
C VAL A 166 -4.78 9.63 -14.80
N ILE A 167 -3.92 10.40 -14.15
CA ILE A 167 -3.55 11.76 -14.56
C ILE A 167 -2.77 11.76 -15.88
N ASP A 168 -1.84 10.82 -16.05
CA ASP A 168 -0.88 10.82 -17.16
C ASP A 168 -1.37 10.04 -18.39
N HIS A 169 -2.28 9.07 -18.21
CA HIS A 169 -2.72 8.15 -19.27
C HIS A 169 -4.21 8.19 -19.59
N THR A 170 -5.00 9.07 -18.95
CA THR A 170 -6.43 9.22 -19.22
C THR A 170 -6.84 10.69 -19.30
N GLU A 171 -8.12 10.96 -19.60
CA GLU A 171 -8.69 12.31 -19.56
C GLU A 171 -9.26 12.70 -18.18
N TYR A 172 -9.20 11.78 -17.22
CA TYR A 172 -9.74 11.96 -15.88
C TYR A 172 -8.72 12.58 -14.93
N GLN A 173 -9.20 12.98 -13.76
CA GLN A 173 -8.40 13.44 -12.64
C GLN A 173 -8.49 12.42 -11.50
N ALA A 174 -7.46 12.38 -10.65
CA ALA A 174 -7.45 11.55 -9.45
C ALA A 174 -6.91 12.33 -8.26
N ILE A 175 -7.48 12.07 -7.09
CA ILE A 175 -6.91 12.48 -5.80
C ILE A 175 -6.79 11.30 -4.88
N THR A 176 -5.79 11.34 -4.01
CA THR A 176 -5.61 10.43 -2.87
C THR A 176 -5.68 11.21 -1.57
N ARG A 177 -6.26 10.63 -0.53
CA ARG A 177 -6.33 11.22 0.81
C ARG A 177 -6.23 10.13 1.88
N SER A 178 -5.71 10.50 3.05
CA SER A 178 -5.61 9.62 4.21
C SER A 178 -6.67 9.97 5.26
N GLY A 179 -6.85 9.08 6.25
CA GLY A 179 -7.69 9.35 7.42
C GLY A 179 -9.20 9.28 7.16
N GLY A 180 -9.62 8.66 6.04
CA GLY A 180 -11.03 8.56 5.69
C GLY A 180 -11.87 7.83 6.75
N ASN A 181 -13.19 7.99 6.67
CA ASN A 181 -14.14 7.35 7.57
C ASN A 181 -15.42 6.94 6.82
N ILE A 182 -16.22 6.08 7.45
CA ILE A 182 -17.45 5.53 6.88
C ILE A 182 -18.41 6.62 6.39
N THR A 183 -18.57 7.71 7.16
CA THR A 183 -19.45 8.83 6.78
C THR A 183 -18.96 9.51 5.51
N LEU A 184 -17.65 9.76 5.37
CA LEU A 184 -17.07 10.36 4.17
C LEU A 184 -17.24 9.45 2.95
N LEU A 185 -16.96 8.15 3.09
CA LEU A 185 -17.13 7.18 2.00
C LEU A 185 -18.58 7.16 1.49
N LYS A 186 -19.56 7.14 2.40
CA LYS A 186 -20.99 7.23 2.04
C LYS A 186 -21.33 8.54 1.34
N LYS A 187 -20.80 9.68 1.82
CA LYS A 187 -21.01 10.98 1.18
C LYS A 187 -20.50 10.99 -0.26
N LEU A 188 -19.31 10.44 -0.51
CA LEU A 188 -18.73 10.34 -1.85
C LEU A 188 -19.61 9.47 -2.76
N ILE A 189 -19.97 8.26 -2.30
CA ILE A 189 -20.78 7.32 -3.07
C ILE A 189 -22.17 7.89 -3.37
N ALA A 190 -22.86 8.45 -2.37
CA ALA A 190 -24.18 9.08 -2.55
C ALA A 190 -24.14 10.31 -3.49
N ASN A 191 -22.96 10.89 -3.70
CA ASN A 191 -22.72 11.95 -4.65
C ASN A 191 -22.19 11.45 -6.01
N GLY A 192 -22.28 10.15 -6.32
CA GLY A 192 -21.90 9.62 -7.63
C GLY A 192 -20.40 9.44 -7.82
N LEU A 193 -19.63 9.34 -6.74
CA LEU A 193 -18.18 9.18 -6.75
C LEU A 193 -17.81 7.84 -6.10
N PRO A 194 -17.56 6.77 -6.90
CA PRO A 194 -17.07 5.51 -6.34
C PRO A 194 -15.66 5.70 -5.78
N VAL A 195 -15.36 5.00 -4.69
CA VAL A 195 -14.13 5.21 -3.92
C VAL A 195 -13.27 3.97 -3.95
N LEU A 196 -12.02 4.09 -4.36
CA LEU A 196 -11.04 3.01 -4.27
C LEU A 196 -10.32 3.11 -2.92
N VAL A 197 -10.21 2.00 -2.21
CA VAL A 197 -9.50 1.92 -0.92
C VAL A 197 -8.40 0.86 -0.98
N GLU A 198 -7.32 1.11 -0.26
CA GLU A 198 -6.28 0.12 0.02
C GLU A 198 -6.53 -0.49 1.40
N LYS A 199 -6.48 -1.82 1.51
CA LYS A 199 -6.85 -2.55 2.72
C LYS A 199 -6.00 -3.80 2.91
N GLY A 200 -5.76 -4.17 4.16
CA GLY A 200 -5.01 -5.37 4.53
C GLY A 200 -5.93 -6.56 4.76
N VAL A 201 -5.76 -7.64 4.01
CA VAL A 201 -6.61 -8.83 4.07
C VAL A 201 -5.81 -10.10 4.30
N PHE A 202 -6.41 -11.06 5.02
CA PHE A 202 -5.88 -12.42 5.12
C PHE A 202 -6.46 -13.26 4.00
N ILE A 203 -5.68 -13.39 2.93
CA ILE A 203 -6.05 -14.23 1.78
C ILE A 203 -4.96 -15.27 1.53
N ARG A 204 -5.30 -16.25 0.70
CA ARG A 204 -4.38 -17.29 0.29
C ARG A 204 -3.40 -16.67 -0.70
N ASP A 205 -2.13 -16.63 -0.34
CA ASP A 205 -1.11 -16.22 -1.30
C ASP A 205 -1.00 -17.24 -2.44
N VAL A 206 -0.30 -16.84 -3.47
CA VAL A 206 0.08 -17.68 -4.61
C VAL A 206 0.68 -19.03 -4.21
N ASN A 207 1.42 -19.09 -3.10
CA ASN A 207 2.03 -20.27 -2.52
C ASN A 207 1.07 -21.12 -1.68
N GLY A 208 -0.20 -20.75 -1.61
CA GLY A 208 -1.21 -21.47 -0.88
C GLY A 208 -1.23 -21.20 0.64
N LYS A 209 -0.37 -20.32 1.16
CA LYS A 209 -0.34 -19.95 2.59
C LYS A 209 -1.30 -18.78 2.83
N VAL A 210 -2.21 -18.92 3.78
CA VAL A 210 -3.04 -17.80 4.22
C VAL A 210 -2.18 -16.86 5.06
N SER A 211 -2.10 -15.61 4.67
CA SER A 211 -1.28 -14.60 5.34
C SER A 211 -1.79 -13.19 5.02
N TRP A 212 -1.38 -12.21 5.82
CA TRP A 212 -1.75 -10.82 5.62
C TRP A 212 -1.08 -10.25 4.35
N MET A 213 -1.85 -9.50 3.55
CA MET A 213 -1.35 -8.77 2.39
C MET A 213 -2.18 -7.51 2.10
N GLY A 214 -1.54 -6.51 1.49
CA GLY A 214 -2.22 -5.37 0.91
C GLY A 214 -3.09 -5.80 -0.27
N HIS A 215 -4.23 -5.14 -0.40
CA HIS A 215 -5.23 -5.40 -1.42
C HIS A 215 -6.08 -4.16 -1.66
N TYR A 216 -6.79 -4.12 -2.78
CA TYR A 216 -7.62 -2.98 -3.15
C TYR A 216 -9.06 -3.40 -3.40
N ALA A 217 -9.99 -2.46 -3.22
CA ALA A 217 -11.37 -2.64 -3.63
C ALA A 217 -11.99 -1.30 -4.04
N VAL A 218 -12.94 -1.33 -4.98
CA VAL A 218 -13.79 -0.18 -5.30
C VAL A 218 -15.08 -0.29 -4.50
N LEU A 219 -15.41 0.73 -3.72
CA LEU A 219 -16.67 0.86 -3.01
C LEU A 219 -17.62 1.67 -3.89
N ASN A 220 -18.75 1.05 -4.25
CA ASN A 220 -19.75 1.66 -5.12
C ASN A 220 -21.16 1.65 -4.51
N GLY A 221 -21.34 1.17 -3.29
CA GLY A 221 -22.63 1.22 -2.61
C GLY A 221 -22.52 0.93 -1.12
N TYR A 222 -23.62 1.14 -0.39
CA TYR A 222 -23.73 0.84 1.03
C TYR A 222 -25.18 0.55 1.44
N ASP A 223 -25.35 -0.21 2.52
CA ASP A 223 -26.63 -0.57 3.12
C ASP A 223 -26.53 -0.48 4.66
N ASP A 224 -27.16 0.54 5.24
CA ASP A 224 -27.13 0.78 6.69
C ASP A 224 -27.95 -0.23 7.49
N ALA A 225 -28.95 -0.87 6.89
CA ALA A 225 -29.68 -1.93 7.59
C ALA A 225 -28.80 -3.18 7.77
N LYS A 226 -27.89 -3.41 6.83
CA LYS A 226 -26.94 -4.54 6.87
C LYS A 226 -25.57 -4.17 7.44
N GLN A 227 -25.28 -2.88 7.60
CA GLN A 227 -23.98 -2.37 8.03
C GLN A 227 -22.83 -2.81 7.11
N GLU A 228 -23.04 -2.72 5.79
CA GLU A 228 -22.07 -3.17 4.78
C GLU A 228 -21.89 -2.18 3.64
N PHE A 229 -20.69 -2.16 3.05
CA PHE A 229 -20.43 -1.61 1.73
C PHE A 229 -20.60 -2.69 0.67
N LEU A 230 -21.12 -2.27 -0.48
CA LEU A 230 -21.01 -3.01 -1.73
C LEU A 230 -19.66 -2.69 -2.36
N THR A 231 -18.86 -3.73 -2.65
CA THR A 231 -17.53 -3.58 -3.22
C THR A 231 -17.35 -4.38 -4.51
N GLN A 232 -16.50 -3.88 -5.38
CA GLN A 232 -15.94 -4.60 -6.52
C GLN A 232 -14.51 -5.00 -6.16
N ASP A 233 -14.30 -6.30 -5.92
CA ASP A 233 -13.04 -6.85 -5.43
C ASP A 233 -12.48 -7.87 -6.44
N SER A 234 -11.26 -7.60 -6.91
CA SER A 234 -10.61 -8.38 -7.98
C SER A 234 -10.22 -9.79 -7.55
N TYR A 235 -10.09 -10.05 -6.25
CA TYR A 235 -9.71 -11.35 -5.71
C TYR A 235 -10.93 -12.21 -5.38
N PHE A 236 -11.99 -11.61 -4.83
CA PHE A 236 -13.16 -12.38 -4.38
C PHE A 236 -14.20 -12.61 -5.48
N ARG A 237 -15.02 -11.61 -5.79
CA ARG A 237 -16.07 -11.65 -6.84
C ARG A 237 -16.70 -10.27 -7.06
N LEU A 238 -17.50 -10.18 -8.11
CA LEU A 238 -18.45 -9.09 -8.34
C LEU A 238 -19.39 -8.91 -7.14
N ASP A 239 -19.70 -7.65 -6.80
CA ASP A 239 -20.68 -7.29 -5.76
C ASP A 239 -20.39 -7.99 -4.42
N TYR A 240 -19.12 -7.94 -4.00
CA TYR A 240 -18.68 -8.53 -2.75
C TYR A 240 -19.05 -7.62 -1.57
N PRO A 241 -19.92 -8.05 -0.64
CA PRO A 241 -20.27 -7.26 0.53
C PRO A 241 -19.12 -7.29 1.55
N VAL A 242 -18.83 -6.13 2.13
CA VAL A 242 -17.86 -5.99 3.23
C VAL A 242 -18.51 -5.22 4.36
N SER A 243 -18.55 -5.79 5.56
CA SER A 243 -19.13 -5.11 6.72
C SER A 243 -18.34 -3.83 7.04
N TYR A 244 -19.00 -2.83 7.64
CA TYR A 244 -18.34 -1.60 8.07
C TYR A 244 -17.20 -1.89 9.06
N GLU A 245 -17.40 -2.87 9.95
CA GLU A 245 -16.40 -3.31 10.92
C GLU A 245 -15.18 -3.96 10.24
N ASP A 246 -15.42 -4.90 9.33
CA ASP A 246 -14.35 -5.57 8.58
C ASP A 246 -13.56 -4.58 7.74
N LEU A 247 -14.25 -3.66 7.05
CA LEU A 247 -13.57 -2.63 6.28
C LEU A 247 -12.70 -1.77 7.19
N LEU A 248 -13.20 -1.27 8.31
CA LEU A 248 -12.41 -0.43 9.22
C LEU A 248 -11.18 -1.17 9.75
N SER A 249 -11.34 -2.46 10.12
CA SER A 249 -10.23 -3.29 10.57
C SER A 249 -9.15 -3.46 9.49
N GLN A 250 -9.56 -3.78 8.26
CA GLN A 250 -8.66 -4.01 7.14
C GLN A 250 -8.00 -2.70 6.65
N TRP A 251 -8.78 -1.61 6.60
CA TRP A 251 -8.38 -0.30 6.08
C TRP A 251 -7.41 0.43 7.01
N ARG A 252 -7.48 0.18 8.32
CA ARG A 252 -6.54 0.72 9.31
C ARG A 252 -5.09 0.44 8.94
N SER A 253 -4.80 -0.73 8.38
CA SER A 253 -3.42 -1.07 8.01
C SER A 253 -2.80 -0.14 6.95
N PHE A 254 -3.61 0.67 6.27
CA PHE A 254 -3.18 1.61 5.22
C PHE A 254 -3.60 3.05 5.50
N ASN A 255 -3.58 3.45 6.78
CA ASN A 255 -3.87 4.82 7.22
C ASN A 255 -5.21 5.38 6.73
N TYR A 256 -6.20 4.50 6.54
CA TYR A 256 -7.51 4.86 5.99
C TYR A 256 -7.41 5.63 4.66
N THR A 257 -6.48 5.21 3.80
CA THR A 257 -6.22 5.86 2.51
C THR A 257 -7.29 5.53 1.46
N PHE A 258 -7.68 6.52 0.67
CA PHE A 258 -8.64 6.35 -0.41
C PHE A 258 -8.29 7.19 -1.62
N MET A 259 -8.78 6.75 -2.78
CA MET A 259 -8.68 7.43 -4.05
C MET A 259 -10.06 7.69 -4.63
N VAL A 260 -10.21 8.88 -5.23
CA VAL A 260 -11.37 9.24 -6.04
C VAL A 260 -10.90 9.65 -7.42
N ILE A 261 -11.45 8.99 -8.44
CA ILE A 261 -11.31 9.37 -9.86
C ILE A 261 -12.56 10.19 -10.24
N PHE A 262 -12.37 11.26 -10.99
CA PHE A 262 -13.45 12.17 -11.38
C PHE A 262 -13.12 12.86 -12.71
N THR A 263 -14.15 13.33 -13.40
CA THR A 263 -14.02 14.21 -14.57
C THR A 263 -13.81 15.66 -14.12
N ALA A 264 -13.13 16.48 -14.94
CA ALA A 264 -12.77 17.85 -14.56
C ALA A 264 -13.98 18.73 -14.17
N ASP A 265 -15.16 18.50 -14.75
CA ASP A 265 -16.39 19.23 -14.43
C ASP A 265 -16.94 18.92 -13.02
N LEU A 266 -16.51 17.81 -12.40
CA LEU A 266 -16.92 17.39 -11.06
C LEU A 266 -16.01 17.92 -9.95
N GLU A 267 -14.92 18.62 -10.26
CA GLU A 267 -13.93 19.07 -9.28
C GLU A 267 -14.58 19.89 -8.15
N SER A 268 -15.38 20.90 -8.47
CA SER A 268 -16.06 21.73 -7.48
C SER A 268 -17.01 20.94 -6.59
N LYS A 269 -17.68 19.92 -7.16
CA LYS A 269 -18.57 19.03 -6.39
C LYS A 269 -17.75 18.15 -5.45
N LEU A 270 -16.67 17.54 -5.93
CA LEU A 270 -15.77 16.71 -5.14
C LEU A 270 -15.20 17.49 -3.94
N ILE A 271 -14.67 18.69 -4.17
CA ILE A 271 -14.13 19.55 -3.10
C ILE A 271 -15.18 19.84 -2.02
N ASN A 272 -16.42 20.14 -2.42
CA ASN A 272 -17.51 20.37 -1.47
C ASN A 272 -17.89 19.11 -0.68
N VAL A 273 -17.86 17.93 -1.30
CA VAL A 273 -18.17 16.65 -0.62
C VAL A 273 -17.05 16.25 0.35
N LEU A 274 -15.79 16.47 -0.02
CA LEU A 274 -14.63 16.21 0.83
C LEU A 274 -14.61 17.08 2.08
N GLY A 275 -15.07 18.33 1.97
CA GLY A 275 -15.05 19.28 3.08
C GLY A 275 -13.63 19.44 3.63
N ASP A 276 -13.42 19.06 4.88
CA ASP A 276 -12.11 19.14 5.55
C ASP A 276 -11.01 18.32 4.84
N TYR A 277 -11.37 17.29 4.04
CA TYR A 277 -10.41 16.49 3.28
C TYR A 277 -10.03 17.13 1.93
N ALA A 278 -10.62 18.28 1.58
CA ALA A 278 -10.32 18.96 0.31
C ALA A 278 -8.84 19.37 0.26
N ASP A 279 -8.34 19.98 1.32
CA ASP A 279 -6.91 20.28 1.50
C ASP A 279 -6.14 19.03 1.91
N ASN A 280 -5.08 18.71 1.16
CA ASN A 280 -4.31 17.49 1.40
C ASN A 280 -3.65 17.49 2.78
N ARG A 281 -3.07 18.62 3.19
CA ARG A 281 -2.39 18.73 4.47
C ARG A 281 -3.37 18.60 5.63
N ASN A 282 -4.59 19.11 5.50
CA ASN A 282 -5.63 18.93 6.50
C ASN A 282 -6.11 17.47 6.58
N ALA A 283 -6.23 16.76 5.46
CA ALA A 283 -6.50 15.31 5.49
C ALA A 283 -5.39 14.53 6.21
N ASP A 284 -4.13 14.87 5.98
CA ASP A 284 -2.98 14.26 6.69
C ASP A 284 -3.02 14.59 8.19
N GLN A 285 -3.44 15.80 8.57
CA GLN A 285 -3.64 16.20 9.95
C GLN A 285 -4.78 15.41 10.63
N ILE A 286 -5.87 15.15 9.92
CA ILE A 286 -6.97 14.31 10.41
C ILE A 286 -6.49 12.86 10.60
N ALA A 287 -5.79 12.30 9.63
CA ALA A 287 -5.21 10.95 9.72
C ALA A 287 -4.27 10.83 10.93
N TYR A 288 -3.41 11.83 11.14
CA TYR A 288 -2.55 11.92 12.32
C TYR A 288 -3.34 11.96 13.64
N GLN A 289 -4.42 12.75 13.72
CA GLN A 289 -5.27 12.81 14.90
C GLN A 289 -5.97 11.49 15.20
N ASN A 290 -6.50 10.82 14.16
CA ASN A 290 -7.12 9.50 14.28
C ASN A 290 -6.11 8.49 14.84
N ALA A 291 -4.90 8.43 14.27
CA ALA A 291 -3.86 7.53 14.73
C ALA A 291 -3.44 7.79 16.19
N ASN A 292 -3.32 9.06 16.60
CA ASN A 292 -3.04 9.42 18.00
C ASN A 292 -4.12 8.91 18.96
N GLN A 293 -5.39 8.98 18.56
CA GLN A 293 -6.49 8.46 19.38
C GLN A 293 -6.43 6.93 19.45
N GLU A 294 -6.19 6.27 18.32
CA GLU A 294 -6.18 4.80 18.23
C GLU A 294 -5.07 4.15 19.02
N ILE A 295 -3.91 4.80 19.18
CA ILE A 295 -2.80 4.30 20.01
C ILE A 295 -3.24 4.00 21.46
N TYR A 296 -4.24 4.74 21.98
CA TYR A 296 -4.75 4.53 23.34
C TYR A 296 -5.94 3.58 23.43
N THR A 297 -6.56 3.22 22.30
CA THR A 297 -7.81 2.44 22.27
C THR A 297 -7.68 1.10 21.57
N THR A 298 -6.51 0.80 21.00
CA THR A 298 -6.24 -0.43 20.24
C THR A 298 -5.19 -1.29 20.91
N GLN A 299 -5.07 -2.55 20.46
CA GLN A 299 -4.11 -3.53 20.96
C GLN A 299 -3.68 -4.48 19.84
N GLY A 300 -2.59 -5.24 20.06
CA GLY A 300 -2.10 -6.21 19.08
C GLY A 300 -1.80 -5.59 17.72
N ASN A 301 -2.29 -6.21 16.64
CA ASN A 301 -2.08 -5.72 15.27
C ASN A 301 -2.65 -4.32 15.04
N ASP A 302 -3.80 -4.00 15.64
CA ASP A 302 -4.41 -2.68 15.48
C ASP A 302 -3.56 -1.59 16.14
N LEU A 303 -2.92 -1.89 17.27
CA LEU A 303 -1.98 -0.97 17.91
C LEU A 303 -0.70 -0.80 17.08
N PHE A 304 -0.20 -1.87 16.48
CA PHE A 304 0.89 -1.79 15.50
C PHE A 304 0.52 -0.83 14.36
N TYR A 305 -0.65 -1.02 13.74
CA TYR A 305 -1.10 -0.16 12.64
C TYR A 305 -1.34 1.28 13.11
N ALA A 306 -1.87 1.52 14.31
CA ALA A 306 -2.07 2.87 14.82
C ALA A 306 -0.75 3.64 14.97
N TRP A 307 0.30 3.02 15.53
CA TRP A 307 1.65 3.61 15.57
C TRP A 307 2.23 3.81 14.18
N PHE A 308 2.08 2.83 13.29
CA PHE A 308 2.56 2.92 11.92
C PHE A 308 1.89 4.08 11.16
N ASN A 309 0.56 4.21 11.27
CA ASN A 309 -0.24 5.28 10.67
C ASN A 309 0.12 6.65 11.20
N ARG A 310 0.42 6.77 12.50
CA ARG A 310 0.94 8.00 13.09
C ARG A 310 2.23 8.42 12.41
N GLY A 311 3.16 7.47 12.24
CA GLY A 311 4.40 7.67 11.49
C GLY A 311 4.15 8.07 10.04
N THR A 312 3.27 7.36 9.34
CA THR A 312 2.92 7.64 7.94
C THR A 312 2.34 9.04 7.78
N SER A 313 1.43 9.46 8.66
CA SER A 313 0.86 10.80 8.62
C SER A 313 1.91 11.88 8.94
N MET A 314 2.82 11.62 9.88
CA MET A 314 3.92 12.53 10.21
C MET A 314 4.93 12.68 9.05
N VAL A 315 5.19 11.62 8.28
CA VAL A 315 5.99 11.70 7.04
C VAL A 315 5.34 12.67 6.05
N GLN A 316 4.01 12.57 5.84
CA GLN A 316 3.29 13.48 4.93
C GLN A 316 3.29 14.93 5.44
N LEU A 317 3.25 15.10 6.77
CA LEU A 317 3.38 16.41 7.44
C LEU A 317 4.83 16.90 7.55
N GLN A 318 5.80 16.13 7.01
CA GLN A 318 7.24 16.40 7.02
C GLN A 318 7.88 16.48 8.42
N ASP A 319 7.23 15.90 9.45
CA ASP A 319 7.81 15.68 10.77
C ASP A 319 8.54 14.33 10.81
N TYR A 320 9.70 14.27 10.16
CA TYR A 320 10.46 13.02 10.03
C TYR A 320 11.01 12.48 11.36
N ALA A 321 11.32 13.37 12.31
CA ALA A 321 11.79 12.95 13.64
C ALA A 321 10.67 12.28 14.44
N GLY A 322 9.50 12.93 14.52
CA GLY A 322 8.32 12.34 15.16
C GLY A 322 7.83 11.08 14.46
N ALA A 323 7.96 11.03 13.11
CA ALA A 323 7.66 9.84 12.34
C ALA A 323 8.58 8.67 12.70
N ALA A 324 9.90 8.90 12.80
CA ALA A 324 10.87 7.87 13.15
C ALA A 324 10.58 7.29 14.54
N GLU A 325 10.28 8.14 15.53
CA GLU A 325 9.88 7.70 16.87
C GLU A 325 8.57 6.87 16.84
N SER A 326 7.60 7.26 16.02
CA SER A 326 6.34 6.53 15.86
C SER A 326 6.57 5.14 15.24
N TYR A 327 7.43 5.06 14.23
CA TYR A 327 7.80 3.77 13.64
C TYR A 327 8.60 2.91 14.61
N ASP A 328 9.46 3.49 15.44
CA ASP A 328 10.16 2.73 16.49
C ASP A 328 9.16 2.07 17.45
N GLN A 329 8.12 2.81 17.87
CA GLN A 329 7.05 2.23 18.69
C GLN A 329 6.27 1.16 17.93
N ALA A 330 5.98 1.36 16.64
CA ALA A 330 5.33 0.35 15.81
C ALA A 330 6.17 -0.95 15.78
N PHE A 331 7.47 -0.88 15.49
CA PHE A 331 8.34 -2.05 15.44
C PHE A 331 8.56 -2.69 16.84
N LEU A 332 8.51 -1.91 17.91
CA LEU A 332 8.49 -2.45 19.27
C LEU A 332 7.23 -3.28 19.53
N VAL A 333 6.05 -2.79 19.15
CA VAL A 333 4.79 -3.54 19.24
C VAL A 333 4.85 -4.78 18.36
N TYR A 334 5.35 -4.64 17.12
CA TYR A 334 5.51 -5.75 16.18
C TYR A 334 6.34 -6.90 16.78
N SER A 335 7.43 -6.58 17.48
CA SER A 335 8.30 -7.58 18.10
C SER A 335 7.58 -8.42 19.17
N GLN A 336 6.54 -7.87 19.79
CA GLN A 336 5.73 -8.51 20.84
C GLN A 336 4.55 -9.31 20.29
N LEU A 337 4.20 -9.14 19.01
CA LEU A 337 3.13 -9.92 18.38
C LEU A 337 3.54 -11.39 18.25
N PRO A 338 2.59 -12.34 18.38
CA PRO A 338 2.81 -13.72 17.99
C PRO A 338 3.27 -13.80 16.53
N GLU A 339 4.27 -14.63 16.24
CA GLU A 339 4.87 -14.73 14.89
C GLU A 339 3.80 -14.90 13.80
N LYS A 340 2.84 -15.80 13.98
CA LYS A 340 1.75 -16.06 13.02
C LYS A 340 0.85 -14.86 12.70
N ASP A 341 0.83 -13.85 13.58
CA ASP A 341 -0.07 -12.69 13.47
C ASP A 341 0.66 -11.46 12.92
N ARG A 342 1.99 -11.53 12.76
CA ARG A 342 2.82 -10.41 12.29
C ARG A 342 2.57 -10.08 10.82
N PRO A 343 2.25 -8.81 10.48
CA PRO A 343 2.10 -8.37 9.09
C PRO A 343 3.47 -8.15 8.44
N TRP A 344 4.25 -9.21 8.27
CA TRP A 344 5.66 -9.15 7.84
C TRP A 344 5.89 -8.52 6.46
N ARG A 345 4.85 -8.46 5.61
CA ARG A 345 4.89 -7.78 4.30
C ARG A 345 4.62 -6.29 4.36
N MET A 346 4.49 -5.68 5.55
CA MET A 346 4.14 -4.27 5.68
C MET A 346 5.04 -3.35 4.82
N MET A 347 6.36 -3.62 4.81
CA MET A 347 7.34 -2.85 4.04
C MET A 347 7.27 -3.08 2.53
N TRP A 348 6.52 -4.07 2.05
CA TRP A 348 6.29 -4.25 0.61
C TRP A 348 5.28 -3.23 0.07
N TYR A 349 4.39 -2.74 0.94
CA TYR A 349 3.30 -1.86 0.56
C TYR A 349 3.48 -0.43 1.05
N GLN A 350 4.41 -0.18 2.00
CA GLN A 350 4.60 1.14 2.59
C GLN A 350 6.07 1.46 2.81
N THR A 351 6.51 2.59 2.27
CA THR A 351 7.91 3.06 2.32
C THR A 351 8.17 4.13 3.38
N GLY A 352 7.12 4.59 4.09
CA GLY A 352 7.20 5.66 5.09
C GLY A 352 8.33 5.53 6.11
N PRO A 353 8.63 4.34 6.67
CA PRO A 353 9.78 4.15 7.57
C PRO A 353 11.13 4.54 6.95
N TYR A 354 11.33 4.27 5.65
CA TYR A 354 12.58 4.65 4.97
C TYR A 354 12.72 6.18 4.89
N PHE A 355 11.64 6.89 4.55
CA PHE A 355 11.62 8.36 4.55
C PHE A 355 11.94 8.90 5.96
N ALA A 356 11.23 8.42 6.97
CA ALA A 356 11.38 8.89 8.34
C ALA A 356 12.82 8.71 8.86
N TYR A 357 13.39 7.52 8.73
CA TYR A 357 14.76 7.26 9.17
C TYR A 357 15.79 8.00 8.33
N TYR A 358 15.63 8.08 7.00
CA TYR A 358 16.58 8.80 6.16
C TYR A 358 16.62 10.30 6.47
N TYR A 359 15.46 10.97 6.49
CA TYR A 359 15.39 12.42 6.69
C TYR A 359 15.61 12.84 8.16
N SER A 360 15.60 11.91 9.11
CA SER A 360 16.07 12.14 10.49
C SER A 360 17.56 11.83 10.69
N GLY A 361 18.28 11.43 9.63
CA GLY A 361 19.72 11.14 9.68
C GLY A 361 20.07 9.73 10.18
N ARG A 362 19.08 8.86 10.38
CA ARG A 362 19.23 7.47 10.82
C ARG A 362 19.49 6.53 9.65
N TYR A 363 20.56 6.80 8.89
CA TYR A 363 20.89 6.06 7.67
C TYR A 363 21.16 4.57 7.91
N GLN A 364 21.76 4.22 9.06
CA GLN A 364 21.99 2.81 9.40
C GLN A 364 20.67 2.04 9.61
N ASP A 365 19.64 2.69 10.16
CA ASP A 365 18.32 2.07 10.30
C ASP A 365 17.63 1.84 8.96
N VAL A 366 17.81 2.75 7.99
CA VAL A 366 17.36 2.52 6.61
C VAL A 366 18.05 1.29 6.02
N ILE A 367 19.38 1.18 6.17
CA ILE A 367 20.14 0.02 5.67
C ILE A 367 19.67 -1.28 6.32
N ASN A 368 19.50 -1.28 7.63
CA ASN A 368 19.09 -2.45 8.40
C ASN A 368 17.68 -2.89 8.03
N LEU A 369 16.71 -1.95 7.97
CA LEU A 369 15.32 -2.24 7.63
C LEU A 369 15.18 -2.72 6.18
N ALA A 370 15.86 -2.06 5.24
CA ALA A 370 15.84 -2.46 3.83
C ALA A 370 16.48 -3.83 3.63
N THR A 371 17.61 -4.10 4.28
CA THR A 371 18.27 -5.42 4.24
C THR A 371 17.37 -6.50 4.80
N LEU A 372 16.74 -6.27 5.96
CA LEU A 372 15.75 -7.19 6.52
C LEU A 372 14.59 -7.47 5.56
N THR A 373 14.08 -6.43 4.90
CA THR A 373 12.94 -6.54 3.96
C THR A 373 13.32 -7.36 2.72
N ILE A 374 14.53 -7.14 2.18
CA ILE A 374 15.07 -7.87 1.03
C ILE A 374 15.36 -9.32 1.39
N ASP A 375 16.05 -9.57 2.50
CA ASP A 375 16.51 -10.91 2.90
C ASP A 375 15.36 -11.82 3.36
N SER A 376 14.27 -11.24 3.87
CA SER A 376 13.07 -11.99 4.28
C SER A 376 12.11 -12.30 3.14
N ALA A 377 12.28 -11.69 1.96
CA ALA A 377 11.42 -11.90 0.81
C ALA A 377 12.04 -12.91 -0.17
N SER A 378 11.31 -14.02 -0.40
CA SER A 378 11.68 -14.94 -1.48
C SER A 378 11.35 -14.29 -2.83
N GLU A 379 12.37 -14.19 -3.68
CA GLU A 379 12.37 -13.36 -4.89
C GLU A 379 12.01 -11.88 -4.58
N PRO A 380 12.95 -11.10 -4.03
CA PRO A 380 12.68 -9.77 -3.45
C PRO A 380 12.59 -8.70 -4.53
N TYR A 381 11.55 -8.75 -5.37
CA TYR A 381 11.25 -7.73 -6.37
C TYR A 381 10.58 -6.53 -5.71
N LEU A 382 11.38 -5.78 -4.95
CA LEU A 382 10.99 -4.64 -4.11
C LEU A 382 11.96 -3.50 -4.41
N GLU A 383 11.83 -2.87 -5.58
CA GLU A 383 12.80 -1.88 -6.08
C GLU A 383 13.00 -0.71 -5.13
N GLU A 384 11.98 -0.32 -4.36
CA GLU A 384 12.05 0.79 -3.42
C GLU A 384 12.96 0.44 -2.24
N SER A 385 12.95 -0.80 -1.76
CA SER A 385 13.86 -1.23 -0.69
C SER A 385 15.32 -1.13 -1.14
N PHE A 386 15.63 -1.54 -2.38
CA PHE A 386 16.97 -1.37 -2.95
C PHE A 386 17.33 0.12 -3.11
N TYR A 387 16.42 0.93 -3.65
CA TYR A 387 16.65 2.36 -3.81
C TYR A 387 16.91 3.09 -2.48
N TRP A 388 16.10 2.81 -1.45
CA TRP A 388 16.26 3.44 -0.15
C TRP A 388 17.53 3.00 0.57
N ARG A 389 17.93 1.73 0.43
CA ARG A 389 19.22 1.27 0.92
C ARG A 389 20.38 1.93 0.19
N ALA A 390 20.26 2.13 -1.13
CA ALA A 390 21.24 2.87 -1.91
C ALA A 390 21.36 4.34 -1.46
N GLN A 391 20.24 5.04 -1.24
CA GLN A 391 20.22 6.41 -0.70
C GLN A 391 21.00 6.48 0.63
N ALA A 392 20.72 5.56 1.55
CA ALA A 392 21.43 5.51 2.83
C ALA A 392 22.92 5.16 2.69
N TYR A 393 23.29 4.27 1.76
CA TYR A 393 24.68 3.99 1.44
C TYR A 393 25.40 5.23 0.89
N VAL A 394 24.76 6.03 0.02
CA VAL A 394 25.31 7.30 -0.47
C VAL A 394 25.56 8.25 0.70
N ALA A 395 24.59 8.39 1.62
CA ALA A 395 24.69 9.28 2.77
C ALA A 395 25.84 8.89 3.73
N LEU A 396 26.18 7.60 3.81
CA LEU A 396 27.32 7.09 4.60
C LEU A 396 28.64 6.99 3.80
N GLY A 397 28.65 7.37 2.52
CA GLY A 397 29.83 7.31 1.65
C GLY A 397 30.14 5.94 1.03
N TYR A 398 29.25 4.95 1.20
CA TYR A 398 29.38 3.60 0.64
C TYR A 398 28.91 3.54 -0.82
N THR A 399 29.55 4.32 -1.70
CA THR A 399 29.11 4.53 -3.09
C THR A 399 29.00 3.23 -3.88
N GLN A 400 29.93 2.28 -3.73
CA GLN A 400 29.90 1.02 -4.49
C GLN A 400 28.66 0.18 -4.15
N ASN A 401 28.29 0.09 -2.87
CA ASN A 401 27.08 -0.60 -2.43
C ASN A 401 25.82 0.09 -2.98
N ALA A 402 25.80 1.42 -3.00
CA ALA A 402 24.68 2.17 -3.58
C ALA A 402 24.48 1.86 -5.06
N ILE A 403 25.56 1.77 -5.84
CA ILE A 403 25.48 1.45 -7.28
C ILE A 403 24.98 0.02 -7.52
N GLU A 404 25.38 -0.94 -6.69
CA GLU A 404 24.89 -2.32 -6.78
C GLU A 404 23.38 -2.40 -6.52
N ASP A 405 22.91 -1.70 -5.48
CA ASP A 405 21.48 -1.64 -5.16
C ASP A 405 20.68 -0.87 -6.23
N LEU A 406 21.20 0.24 -6.77
CA LEU A 406 20.55 0.97 -7.86
C LEU A 406 20.42 0.13 -9.12
N LYS A 407 21.46 -0.63 -9.49
CA LYS A 407 21.38 -1.57 -10.62
C LYS A 407 20.30 -2.62 -10.39
N LYS A 408 20.16 -3.12 -9.17
CA LYS A 408 19.13 -4.11 -8.83
C LYS A 408 17.72 -3.51 -8.86
N SER A 409 17.55 -2.29 -8.32
CA SER A 409 16.31 -1.52 -8.40
C SER A 409 15.89 -1.30 -9.86
N LEU A 410 16.80 -0.86 -10.72
CA LEU A 410 16.54 -0.62 -12.15
C LEU A 410 16.44 -1.90 -12.99
N GLU A 411 17.01 -3.02 -12.54
CA GLU A 411 16.75 -4.33 -13.16
C GLU A 411 15.27 -4.73 -13.02
N TYR A 412 14.67 -4.41 -11.87
CA TYR A 412 13.27 -4.73 -11.59
C TYR A 412 12.32 -3.69 -12.16
N HIS A 413 12.70 -2.41 -12.10
CA HIS A 413 11.91 -1.31 -12.65
C HIS A 413 12.83 -0.36 -13.44
N PRO A 414 13.06 -0.64 -14.75
CA PRO A 414 14.03 0.11 -15.57
C PRO A 414 13.80 1.62 -15.66
N ASN A 415 12.56 2.07 -15.51
CA ASN A 415 12.17 3.48 -15.58
C ASN A 415 11.84 4.07 -14.20
N PHE A 416 12.27 3.44 -13.11
CA PHE A 416 12.05 3.96 -11.76
C PHE A 416 12.79 5.29 -11.59
N ILE A 417 12.06 6.39 -11.74
CA ILE A 417 12.60 7.76 -11.83
C ILE A 417 13.59 8.06 -10.69
N PRO A 418 13.28 7.76 -9.40
CA PRO A 418 14.20 8.05 -8.31
C PRO A 418 15.54 7.31 -8.46
N GLY A 419 15.53 6.06 -8.91
CA GLY A 419 16.74 5.27 -9.15
C GLY A 419 17.56 5.81 -10.33
N VAL A 420 16.89 6.15 -11.43
CA VAL A 420 17.52 6.75 -12.62
C VAL A 420 18.20 8.07 -12.28
N GLU A 421 17.54 8.93 -11.49
CA GLU A 421 18.07 10.21 -11.08
C GLU A 421 19.26 10.07 -10.14
N LEU A 422 19.19 9.20 -9.13
CA LEU A 422 20.31 8.97 -8.21
C LEU A 422 21.53 8.41 -8.96
N MET A 423 21.33 7.49 -9.90
CA MET A 423 22.42 6.93 -10.72
C MET A 423 23.14 8.03 -11.53
N LYS A 424 22.37 8.95 -12.14
CA LYS A 424 22.91 10.11 -12.85
C LYS A 424 23.65 11.09 -11.93
N GLN A 425 23.10 11.37 -10.74
CA GLN A 425 23.74 12.23 -9.74
C GLN A 425 25.10 11.67 -9.29
N LEU A 426 25.23 10.34 -9.20
CA LEU A 426 26.47 9.65 -8.89
C LEU A 426 27.45 9.57 -10.10
N GLY A 427 27.05 10.07 -11.28
CA GLY A 427 27.88 10.08 -12.49
C GLY A 427 27.86 8.78 -13.29
N TYR A 428 26.86 7.92 -13.09
CA TYR A 428 26.70 6.66 -13.80
C TYR A 428 25.56 6.72 -14.81
N ILE A 429 25.66 5.89 -15.84
CA ILE A 429 24.59 5.70 -16.82
C ILE A 429 23.64 4.62 -16.27
N PRO A 430 22.33 4.92 -16.15
CA PRO A 430 21.30 3.96 -15.73
C PRO A 430 21.28 2.68 -16.55
#